data_AF-A0A7G8JQF8-F1
#
_entry.id   AF-A0A7G8JQF8-F1
#
_cell.length_a   1.000
_cell.length_b   1.000
_cell.length_c   1.000
_cell.angle_alpha   90.00
_cell.angle_beta   90.00
_cell.angle_gamma   90.00
#
_symmetry.space_group_name_H-M   'P 1'
#
loop_
_entity.id
_entity.type
_entity.pdbx_description
1 polymer ?
#
loop_
_entity_poly.entity_id
_entity_poly.type
_entity_poly.pdbx_seq_one_letter_code
_entity_poly.pdbx_strand_id
1 'polypeptide(L)' 'MDHPRLPTACKDAVWELLQEAKPVTTNSYQRRDSIDSPARRLTVVCADPAKPSKPNNSPSAGSPPGQT' A
#
# COMPACT_ATOMS: atom_id res chain seq x y z
N MET A 1 15.44 1.71 2.51
CA MET A 1 13.97 1.87 2.56
C MET A 1 13.28 0.55 2.92
N ASP A 2 13.90 -0.30 3.73
CA ASP A 2 13.26 -1.55 4.16
C ASP A 2 12.58 -1.30 5.49
N HIS A 3 11.24 -1.21 5.47
CA HIS A 3 10.43 -1.04 6.66
C HIS A 3 9.37 -2.14 6.64
N PRO A 4 9.17 -2.90 7.74
CA PRO A 4 8.15 -3.95 7.83
C PRO A 4 6.70 -3.47 7.57
N ARG A 5 6.46 -2.17 7.47
CA ARG A 5 5.14 -1.59 7.17
C ARG A 5 4.94 -1.20 5.73
N LEU A 6 5.98 -1.29 4.89
CA LEU A 6 5.89 -0.95 3.48
C LEU A 6 5.93 -2.23 2.63
N PRO A 7 4.90 -2.49 1.79
CA PRO A 7 4.98 -3.54 0.80
C PRO A 7 6.20 -3.36 -0.13
N THR A 8 6.82 -4.45 -0.58
CA THR A 8 7.97 -4.40 -1.51
C THR A 8 7.66 -3.56 -2.76
N ALA A 9 6.44 -3.66 -3.29
CA ALA A 9 5.99 -2.88 -4.44
C ALA A 9 5.89 -1.37 -4.15
N CYS A 10 5.52 -0.98 -2.93
CA CYS A 10 5.54 0.43 -2.52
C CYS A 10 6.96 0.96 -2.47
N LYS A 11 7.87 0.20 -1.84
CA LYS A 11 9.28 0.57 -1.73
C LYS A 11 9.90 0.81 -3.10
N ASP A 12 9.64 -0.10 -4.04
CA ASP A 12 10.14 -0.02 -5.41
C ASP A 12 9.61 1.22 -6.14
N ALA A 13 8.31 1.50 -6.03
CA ALA A 13 7.71 2.70 -6.61
C ALA A 13 8.27 4.01 -6.01
N VAL A 14 8.58 4.04 -4.70
CA VAL A 14 9.22 5.23 -4.10
C VAL A 14 10.66 5.36 -4.60
N TRP A 15 11.37 4.24 -4.73
CA TRP A 15 12.74 4.23 -5.25
C TRP A 15 12.80 4.78 -6.67
N GLU A 16 11.91 4.34 -7.56
CA GLU A 16 11.78 4.85 -8.92
C GLU A 16 11.44 6.35 -8.95
N LEU A 17 10.50 6.80 -8.12
CA LEU A 17 10.17 8.23 -8.02
C LEU A 17 11.38 9.08 -7.61
N LEU A 18 12.19 8.61 -6.66
CA LEU A 18 13.37 9.33 -6.19
C LEU A 18 14.46 9.44 -7.27
N GLN A 19 14.58 8.42 -8.12
CA GLN A 19 15.51 8.43 -9.26
C GLN A 19 15.10 9.49 -10.29
N GLU A 20 13.79 9.67 -10.48
CA GLU A 20 13.24 10.66 -11.39
C GLU A 20 13.26 12.07 -10.78
N ALA A 21 12.91 12.22 -9.50
CA ALA A 21 12.74 13.50 -8.80
C ALA A 21 14.05 14.18 -8.40
N LYS A 22 15.08 14.12 -9.25
CA LYS A 22 16.36 14.78 -9.03
C LYS A 22 16.26 16.28 -9.36
N PRO A 23 16.91 17.15 -8.57
CA PRO A 23 16.92 18.59 -8.82
C PRO A 23 17.59 18.87 -10.16
N VAL A 24 16.95 19.74 -10.94
CA VAL A 24 17.43 20.18 -12.26
C VAL A 24 17.28 21.70 -12.37
N THR A 25 18.10 22.30 -13.22
CA THR A 25 18.11 23.76 -13.45
C THR A 25 16.89 24.25 -14.23
N THR A 26 16.24 23.39 -15.00
CA THR A 26 15.08 23.74 -15.85
C THR A 26 13.88 22.86 -15.52
N ASN A 27 12.75 23.48 -15.18
CA ASN A 27 11.49 22.79 -14.90
C ASN A 27 10.58 22.79 -16.14
N SER A 28 10.58 21.68 -16.88
CA SER A 28 9.73 21.48 -18.07
C SER A 28 8.49 20.65 -17.76
N TYR A 29 7.42 20.85 -18.53
CA TYR A 29 6.18 20.07 -18.37
C TYR A 29 6.41 18.56 -18.50
N GLN A 30 7.25 18.15 -19.45
CA GLN A 30 7.64 16.75 -19.67
C GLN A 30 8.33 16.13 -18.44
N ARG A 31 9.15 16.90 -17.71
CA ARG A 31 9.76 16.43 -16.46
C ARG A 31 8.73 16.25 -15.37
N ARG A 32 7.79 17.19 -15.24
CA ARG A 32 6.71 17.10 -14.25
C ARG A 32 5.86 15.85 -14.51
N ASP A 33 5.52 15.57 -15.75
CA ASP A 33 4.76 14.37 -16.14
C ASP A 33 5.52 13.06 -15.83
N SER A 34 6.82 13.01 -16.14
CA SER A 34 7.69 11.87 -15.81
C SER A 34 7.81 11.61 -14.29
N ILE A 35 7.74 12.65 -13.45
CA ILE A 35 7.69 12.51 -11.98
C ILE A 35 6.27 12.14 -11.50
N ASP A 36 5.24 12.70 -12.11
CA ASP A 36 3.85 12.50 -11.69
C ASP A 36 3.37 11.06 -11.97
N SER A 37 3.83 10.46 -13.06
CA SER A 37 3.50 9.08 -13.44
C SER A 37 3.82 8.04 -12.33
N PRO A 38 5.05 7.94 -11.80
CA PRO A 38 5.36 7.07 -10.67
C PRO A 38 4.70 7.55 -9.36
N ALA A 39 4.51 8.87 -9.17
CA ALA A 39 3.86 9.40 -7.97
C ALA A 39 2.39 8.96 -7.85
N ARG A 40 1.64 8.89 -8.95
CA ARG A 40 0.25 8.37 -8.95
C ARG A 40 0.17 6.90 -8.55
N ARG A 41 1.19 6.11 -8.87
CA ARG A 41 1.23 4.69 -8.48
C ARG A 41 1.39 4.52 -6.99
N LEU A 42 2.12 5.41 -6.31
CA LEU A 42 2.39 5.33 -4.87
C LEU A 42 1.12 5.23 -4.04
N THR A 43 0.08 6.02 -4.34
CA THR A 43 -1.16 6.00 -3.56
C THR A 43 -1.88 4.65 -3.60
N VAL A 44 -1.65 3.85 -4.65
CA VAL A 44 -2.23 2.51 -4.79
C VAL A 44 -1.35 1.45 -4.16
N VAL A 45 -0.04 1.48 -4.43
CA VAL A 45 0.87 0.41 -3.99
C VAL A 45 1.32 0.56 -2.54
N CYS A 46 1.30 1.79 -2.02
CA CYS A 46 1.65 2.13 -0.64
C CYS A 46 0.45 2.21 0.29
N ALA A 47 -0.77 2.02 -0.24
CA ALA A 47 -1.95 1.91 0.62
C ALA A 47 -1.74 0.74 1.59
N ASP A 48 -1.96 1.00 2.88
CA ASP A 48 -1.95 -0.03 3.91
C ASP A 48 -2.98 -1.09 3.48
N PRO A 49 -2.63 -2.38 3.42
CA PRO A 49 -3.62 -3.40 3.13
C PRO A 49 -4.69 -3.27 4.20
N ALA A 50 -5.90 -2.87 3.81
CA ALA A 50 -7.03 -2.77 4.72
C ALA A 50 -7.03 -4.03 5.56
N LYS A 51 -6.81 -3.88 6.87
CA LYS A 51 -6.64 -4.99 7.81
C LYS A 51 -7.71 -6.02 7.46
N PRO A 52 -7.34 -7.26 7.06
CA PRO A 52 -8.35 -8.23 6.71
C PRO A 52 -9.24 -8.34 7.93
N SER A 53 -10.50 -7.91 7.78
CA SER A 53 -11.51 -8.16 8.79
C SER A 53 -11.56 -9.67 8.88
N LYS A 54 -10.94 -10.24 9.92
CA LYS A 54 -10.95 -11.69 10.16
C LYS A 54 -12.41 -12.10 10.00
N PRO A 55 -12.76 -13.02 9.08
CA PRO A 55 -14.06 -13.63 9.17
C PRO A 55 -14.11 -14.27 10.56
N ASN A 56 -14.98 -13.76 11.43
CA ASN A 56 -15.27 -14.33 12.73
C ASN A 56 -15.99 -15.66 12.50
N ASN A 57 -15.25 -16.67 12.03
CA ASN A 57 -15.63 -18.06 12.15
C ASN A 57 -15.12 -18.51 13.52
N SER A 58 -15.88 -18.16 14.56
CA SER A 58 -15.83 -18.93 15.79
C SER A 58 -16.76 -20.13 15.59
N PRO A 59 -16.27 -21.38 15.51
CA PRO A 59 -17.13 -22.53 15.60
C PRO A 59 -17.64 -22.63 17.04
N SER A 60 -18.85 -22.15 17.29
CA SER A 60 -19.57 -22.43 18.53
C SER A 60 -20.06 -23.88 18.46
N ALA A 61 -19.19 -24.79 18.88
CA ALA A 61 -19.51 -26.18 19.08
C ALA A 61 -20.03 -26.39 20.52
N GLY A 62 -21.25 -26.92 20.65
CA GLY A 62 -21.68 -27.70 21.83
C GLY A 62 -22.88 -27.16 22.63
N SER A 63 -24.07 -27.68 22.33
CA SER A 63 -25.33 -27.59 23.11
C SER A 63 -25.27 -28.31 24.47
N PRO A 64 -26.29 -28.21 25.36
CA PRO A 64 -27.45 -29.12 25.29
C PRO A 64 -28.82 -28.47 25.63
N PRO A 65 -29.95 -29.21 25.50
CA PRO A 65 -31.30 -28.66 25.43
C PRO A 65 -31.95 -28.43 26.80
N GLY A 66 -33.02 -27.63 26.80
CA GLY A 66 -33.79 -27.24 27.98
C GLY A 66 -34.36 -28.42 28.78
N GLN A 67 -34.29 -28.28 30.11
CA GLN A 67 -35.04 -29.10 31.07
C GLN A 67 -36.41 -28.46 31.33
N THR A 68 -37.46 -29.28 31.22
CA THR A 68 -38.72 -29.17 31.98
C THR A 68 -38.67 -30.24 33.06
#